data_AF-A0A8B6G3S5-F1
#
_entry.id   AF-A0A8B6G3S5-F1
#
_cell.length_a   1.000
_cell.length_b   1.000
_cell.length_c   1.000
_cell.angle_alpha   90.00
_cell.angle_beta   90.00
_cell.angle_gamma   90.00
#
_symmetry.space_group_name_H-M   'P 1'
#
loop_
_entity.id
_entity.type
_entity.pdbx_description
1 polymer ?
#
loop_
_entity_poly.entity_id
_entity_poly.type
_entity_poly.pdbx_seq_one_letter_code
_entity_poly.pdbx_strand_id
1 'polypeptide(L)'
;MYKMYTKTLLATLLVIQIADMVALPDHLNATMIGSVDASQLNRELKQYIKEQIKQASRTRQGCQSGVFGKHAYPEMKFPASAYITFNPPFTATPALVYGLYLYDSSKNTNSRLVTDVSNLSKSGFNLKIKTFAGTKMWGARISWMACPKSFEN
;
A
#
# COMPACT_ATOMS: atom_id res chain seq x y z
N MET A 1 8.91 -42.58 -32.38
CA MET A 1 7.57 -42.72 -31.76
C MET A 1 7.56 -41.90 -30.47
N TYR A 2 6.40 -41.41 -30.00
CA TYR A 2 6.19 -40.33 -28.99
C TYR A 2 6.16 -38.89 -29.55
N LYS A 3 5.24 -38.63 -30.48
CA LYS A 3 4.69 -37.30 -30.77
C LYS A 3 3.18 -37.45 -30.86
N MET A 4 2.44 -37.32 -29.76
CA MET A 4 0.96 -37.08 -29.76
C MET A 4 0.27 -37.02 -28.37
N TYR A 5 0.85 -36.52 -27.27
CA TYR A 5 0.10 -36.49 -25.99
C TYR A 5 0.29 -35.27 -25.08
N THR A 6 0.74 -34.11 -25.59
CA THR A 6 0.95 -32.91 -24.74
C THR A 6 0.06 -31.72 -25.04
N LYS A 7 -0.63 -31.66 -26.20
CA LYS A 7 -1.55 -30.54 -26.49
C LYS A 7 -2.96 -30.74 -25.93
N THR A 8 -3.38 -31.98 -25.67
CA THR A 8 -4.75 -32.28 -25.22
C THR A 8 -4.94 -32.06 -23.72
N LEU A 9 -3.91 -32.30 -22.89
CA LEU A 9 -3.99 -32.10 -21.43
C LEU A 9 -4.03 -30.62 -21.01
N LEU A 10 -3.32 -29.74 -21.73
CA LEU A 10 -3.32 -28.30 -21.46
C LEU A 10 -4.66 -27.64 -21.80
N ALA A 11 -5.36 -28.15 -22.82
CA ALA A 11 -6.68 -27.63 -23.20
C ALA A 11 -7.77 -28.02 -22.18
N THR A 12 -7.74 -29.24 -21.62
CA THR A 12 -8.68 -29.65 -20.57
C THR A 12 -8.43 -28.94 -19.24
N LEU A 13 -7.18 -28.72 -18.84
CA LEU A 13 -6.86 -27.95 -17.62
C LEU A 13 -7.27 -26.47 -17.73
N LEU A 14 -7.19 -25.86 -18.90
CA LEU A 14 -7.67 -24.48 -19.11
C LEU A 14 -9.20 -24.38 -19.07
N VAL A 15 -9.92 -25.39 -19.58
CA VAL A 15 -11.40 -25.43 -19.54
C VAL A 15 -11.90 -25.62 -18.10
N ILE A 16 -11.19 -26.39 -17.27
CA ILE A 16 -11.53 -26.58 -15.85
C ILE A 16 -11.35 -25.27 -15.06
N GLN A 17 -10.24 -24.54 -15.27
CA GLN A 17 -9.99 -23.27 -14.56
C GLN A 17 -11.01 -22.16 -14.91
N ILE A 18 -11.58 -22.18 -16.13
CA ILE A 18 -12.60 -21.21 -16.55
C ILE A 18 -13.98 -21.59 -15.98
N ALA A 19 -14.27 -22.87 -15.79
CA ALA A 19 -15.50 -23.33 -15.15
C ALA A 19 -15.56 -22.96 -13.67
N ASP A 20 -14.42 -22.99 -12.96
CA ASP A 20 -14.37 -22.63 -11.52
C ASP A 20 -14.41 -21.12 -11.24
N MET A 21 -14.09 -20.28 -12.25
CA MET A 21 -14.25 -18.81 -12.14
C MET A 21 -15.66 -18.32 -12.48
N VAL A 22 -16.52 -19.20 -12.98
CA VAL A 22 -17.92 -18.92 -13.31
C VAL A 22 -18.80 -19.90 -12.54
N ALA A 23 -18.67 -19.89 -11.21
CA ALA A 23 -19.77 -20.34 -10.36
C ALA A 23 -20.92 -19.33 -10.52
N LEU A 24 -21.70 -19.51 -11.59
CA LEU A 24 -23.00 -18.88 -11.74
C LEU A 24 -23.84 -19.28 -10.53
N PRO A 25 -24.45 -18.33 -9.81
CA PRO A 25 -25.24 -18.65 -8.64
C PRO A 25 -26.45 -19.53 -9.03
N ASP A 26 -26.68 -20.60 -8.26
CA ASP A 26 -27.68 -21.67 -8.45
C ASP A 26 -29.17 -21.22 -8.43
N HIS A 27 -29.48 -19.96 -8.72
CA HIS A 27 -30.85 -19.45 -8.77
C HIS A 27 -31.42 -19.24 -10.18
N LEU A 28 -30.68 -19.58 -11.24
CA LEU A 28 -31.22 -19.54 -12.61
C LEU A 28 -31.95 -20.85 -12.94
N ASN A 29 -33.12 -21.01 -12.32
CA ASN A 29 -34.12 -21.98 -12.77
C ASN A 29 -34.52 -21.67 -14.22
N ALA A 30 -34.35 -22.66 -15.09
CA ALA A 30 -34.82 -22.65 -16.47
C ALA A 30 -36.35 -22.75 -16.51
N THR A 31 -37.06 -21.66 -16.24
CA THR A 31 -38.46 -21.48 -16.65
C THR A 31 -38.73 -19.99 -16.77
N MET A 32 -39.34 -19.58 -17.89
CA MET A 32 -39.73 -18.22 -18.32
C MET A 32 -38.69 -17.45 -19.15
N ILE A 33 -38.65 -17.72 -20.46
CA ILE A 33 -38.24 -16.70 -21.44
C ILE A 33 -39.40 -15.68 -21.54
N GLY A 34 -39.60 -14.90 -20.48
CA GLY A 34 -40.20 -13.58 -20.60
C GLY A 34 -39.11 -12.64 -21.09
N SER A 35 -39.45 -11.70 -21.98
CA SER A 35 -38.52 -10.72 -22.56
C SER A 35 -37.48 -10.27 -21.54
N VAL A 36 -36.22 -10.70 -21.73
CA VAL A 36 -35.11 -10.24 -20.89
C VAL A 36 -35.06 -8.73 -21.06
N ASP A 37 -35.51 -8.01 -20.03
CA ASP A 37 -35.50 -6.56 -20.02
C ASP A 37 -34.04 -6.10 -20.05
N ALA A 38 -33.61 -5.53 -21.17
CA ALA A 38 -32.26 -4.99 -21.34
C ALA A 38 -31.90 -3.97 -20.23
N SER A 39 -32.90 -3.34 -19.61
CA SER A 39 -32.69 -2.45 -18.48
C SER A 39 -32.26 -3.21 -17.22
N GLN A 40 -32.80 -4.41 -16.98
CA GLN A 40 -32.44 -5.26 -15.85
C GLN A 40 -31.03 -5.83 -15.99
N LEU A 41 -30.69 -6.35 -17.18
CA LEU A 41 -29.35 -6.84 -17.46
C LEU A 41 -28.29 -5.73 -17.31
N ASN A 42 -28.60 -4.51 -17.78
CA ASN A 42 -27.70 -3.36 -17.62
C ASN A 42 -27.53 -2.93 -16.15
N ARG A 43 -28.54 -3.11 -15.29
CA ARG A 43 -28.43 -2.83 -13.84
C ARG A 43 -27.50 -3.85 -13.18
N GLU A 44 -27.69 -5.14 -13.48
CA GLU A 44 -26.89 -6.23 -12.92
C GLU A 44 -25.42 -6.14 -13.36
N LEU A 45 -25.17 -5.86 -14.64
CA LEU A 45 -23.81 -5.68 -15.16
C LEU A 45 -23.10 -4.49 -14.52
N LYS A 46 -23.80 -3.35 -14.35
CA LYS A 46 -23.25 -2.18 -13.64
C LYS A 46 -22.92 -2.51 -12.19
N GLN A 47 -23.78 -3.28 -11.52
CA GLN A 47 -23.57 -3.67 -10.13
C GLN A 47 -22.36 -4.61 -10.01
N TYR A 48 -22.24 -5.60 -10.90
CA TYR A 48 -21.10 -6.51 -10.95
C TYR A 48 -19.77 -5.77 -11.17
N ILE A 49 -19.71 -4.89 -12.18
CA ILE A 49 -18.51 -4.08 -12.46
C ILE A 49 -18.15 -3.21 -11.26
N LYS A 50 -19.14 -2.59 -10.61
CA LYS A 50 -18.92 -1.76 -9.42
C LYS A 50 -18.31 -2.56 -8.26
N GLU A 51 -18.81 -3.77 -8.00
CA GLU A 51 -18.24 -4.63 -6.96
C GLU A 51 -16.84 -5.13 -7.33
N GLN A 52 -16.57 -5.45 -8.60
CA GLN A 52 -15.23 -5.82 -9.07
C GLN A 52 -14.22 -4.66 -8.91
N ILE A 53 -14.59 -3.43 -9.29
CA ILE A 53 -13.74 -2.24 -9.10
C ILE A 53 -13.49 -1.98 -7.61
N LYS A 54 -14.51 -2.13 -6.78
CA LYS A 54 -14.42 -1.99 -5.33
C LYS A 54 -13.54 -3.07 -4.70
N GLN A 55 -13.59 -4.29 -5.20
CA GLN A 55 -12.74 -5.38 -4.74
C GLN A 55 -11.28 -5.21 -5.19
N ALA A 56 -11.06 -4.75 -6.43
CA ALA A 56 -9.75 -4.41 -6.98
C ALA A 56 -9.11 -3.20 -6.27
N SER A 57 -9.92 -2.20 -5.88
CA SER A 57 -9.43 -1.05 -5.09
C SER A 57 -9.13 -1.43 -3.64
N ARG A 58 -9.89 -2.37 -3.06
CA ARG A 58 -9.59 -2.96 -1.74
C ARG A 58 -8.30 -3.78 -1.72
N THR A 59 -7.96 -4.44 -2.83
CA THR A 59 -6.77 -5.32 -2.91
C THR A 59 -5.45 -4.56 -3.13
N ARG A 60 -5.46 -3.27 -3.48
CA ARG A 60 -4.23 -2.48 -3.64
C ARG A 60 -4.10 -1.42 -2.56
N GLN A 61 -3.58 -1.80 -1.39
CA GLN A 61 -2.93 -0.81 -0.55
C GLN A 61 -1.70 -0.32 -1.29
N GLY A 62 -1.70 0.96 -1.71
CA GLY A 62 -0.53 1.59 -2.29
C GLY A 62 0.50 1.93 -1.21
N CYS A 63 1.70 2.31 -1.65
CA CYS A 63 2.66 2.94 -0.76
C CYS A 63 2.10 4.27 -0.24
N GLN A 64 2.43 4.61 1.00
CA GLN A 64 2.16 5.91 1.61
C GLN A 64 3.50 6.59 1.90
N SER A 65 3.55 7.91 1.79
CA SER A 65 4.79 8.69 1.98
C SER A 65 4.52 10.04 2.60
N GLY A 66 5.55 10.65 3.15
CA GLY A 66 5.45 12.00 3.70
C GLY A 66 6.80 12.55 4.15
N VAL A 67 6.76 13.75 4.72
CA VAL A 67 7.92 14.44 5.27
C VAL A 67 7.62 14.86 6.70
N PHE A 68 8.55 14.61 7.61
CA PHE A 68 8.50 15.10 8.98
C PHE A 68 9.76 15.89 9.30
N GLY A 69 9.62 17.02 9.98
CA GLY A 69 10.75 17.79 10.45
C GLY A 69 10.39 19.20 10.84
N LYS A 70 11.40 19.95 11.27
CA LYS A 70 11.28 21.35 11.67
C LYS A 70 12.42 22.14 11.04
N HIS A 71 12.16 23.39 10.70
CA HIS A 71 13.16 24.36 10.28
C HIS A 71 12.75 25.75 10.78
N ALA A 72 13.61 26.42 11.55
CA ALA A 72 13.38 27.72 12.15
C ALA A 72 14.70 28.31 12.66
N TYR A 73 14.81 29.64 12.58
CA TYR A 73 15.96 30.43 13.01
C TYR A 73 15.46 31.66 13.78
N PRO A 74 16.15 32.12 14.85
CA PRO A 74 17.42 31.62 15.38
C PRO A 74 17.29 30.45 16.37
N GLU A 75 16.10 30.19 16.92
CA GLU A 75 15.91 29.19 17.97
C GLU A 75 15.17 27.96 17.44
N MET A 76 15.78 26.78 17.63
CA MET A 76 15.14 25.49 17.42
C MET A 76 15.50 24.53 18.56
N LYS A 77 14.48 23.87 19.11
CA LYS A 77 14.64 22.84 20.14
C LYS A 77 14.52 21.46 19.52
N PHE A 78 15.63 20.72 19.51
CA PHE A 78 15.66 19.28 19.26
C PHE A 78 15.75 18.54 20.60
N PRO A 79 15.14 17.35 20.73
CA PRO A 79 14.61 16.51 19.65
C PRO A 79 13.22 16.93 19.14
N ALA A 80 12.97 16.67 17.86
CA ALA A 80 11.64 16.75 17.26
C ALA A 80 11.08 15.33 17.09
N SER A 81 9.88 15.05 17.58
CA SER A 81 9.26 13.73 17.48
C SER A 81 7.80 13.83 17.05
N ALA A 82 7.30 12.82 16.33
CA ALA A 82 5.89 12.65 16.02
C ALA A 82 5.53 11.18 15.84
N TYR A 83 4.26 10.86 16.06
CA TYR A 83 3.66 9.62 15.58
C TYR A 83 3.05 9.88 14.19
N ILE A 84 3.48 9.11 13.20
CA ILE A 84 2.99 9.17 11.83
C ILE A 84 1.93 8.10 11.64
N THR A 85 0.72 8.51 11.32
CA THR A 85 -0.43 7.61 11.10
C THR A 85 -0.56 7.26 9.62
N PHE A 86 -0.75 5.98 9.32
CA PHE A 86 -1.12 5.52 7.98
C PHE A 86 -2.64 5.62 7.79
N ASN A 87 -3.08 6.19 6.67
CA ASN A 87 -4.49 6.35 6.35
C ASN A 87 -4.80 5.98 4.89
N PRO A 88 -5.53 4.87 4.64
CA PRO A 88 -5.99 3.90 5.63
C PRO A 88 -4.81 3.15 6.28
N PRO A 89 -4.99 2.53 7.46
CA PRO A 89 -4.01 1.59 8.02
C PRO A 89 -3.71 0.46 7.04
N PHE A 90 -2.47 -0.03 7.02
CA PHE A 90 -2.10 -1.22 6.26
C PHE A 90 -2.79 -2.48 6.80
N THR A 91 -2.88 -3.52 5.98
CA THR A 91 -3.38 -4.85 6.37
C THR A 91 -2.39 -5.58 7.27
N ALA A 92 -1.09 -5.43 6.99
CA ALA A 92 0.04 -5.93 7.76
C ALA A 92 1.08 -4.83 7.98
N THR A 93 2.07 -5.05 8.87
CA THR A 93 3.16 -4.09 9.06
C THR A 93 3.93 -3.90 7.75
N PRO A 94 4.01 -2.66 7.21
CA PRO A 94 4.64 -2.39 5.92
C PRO A 94 6.17 -2.46 6.02
N ALA A 95 6.84 -2.51 4.86
CA ALA A 95 8.24 -2.14 4.78
C ALA A 95 8.37 -0.61 4.79
N LEU A 96 9.35 -0.06 5.50
CA LEU A 96 9.55 1.37 5.66
C LEU A 96 10.98 1.76 5.26
N VAL A 97 11.10 2.75 4.40
CA VAL A 97 12.36 3.46 4.12
C VAL A 97 12.21 4.92 4.53
N TYR A 98 13.29 5.52 5.02
CA TYR A 98 13.34 6.93 5.36
C TYR A 98 14.73 7.49 5.10
N GLY A 99 14.81 8.80 4.86
CA GLY A 99 16.06 9.46 4.50
C GLY A 99 16.03 10.96 4.81
N LEU A 100 17.23 11.52 4.96
CA LEU A 100 17.42 12.95 5.21
C LEU A 100 17.06 13.74 3.95
N TYR A 101 16.18 14.74 4.12
CA TYR A 101 15.69 15.62 3.05
C TYR A 101 16.17 17.07 3.23
N LEU A 102 16.36 17.52 4.46
CA LEU A 102 16.90 18.85 4.79
C LEU A 102 17.81 18.74 6.00
N TYR A 103 18.91 19.49 5.99
CA TYR A 103 19.82 19.63 7.12
C TYR A 103 20.41 21.04 7.17
N ASP A 104 20.14 21.76 8.26
CA ASP A 104 20.64 23.12 8.51
C ASP A 104 21.31 23.17 9.89
N SER A 105 22.64 23.30 9.88
CA SER A 105 23.49 23.17 11.07
C SER A 105 24.59 24.22 11.12
N SER A 106 25.25 24.31 12.26
CA SER A 106 26.19 25.40 12.52
C SER A 106 27.48 25.10 11.81
N LYS A 107 28.08 26.12 11.20
CA LYS A 107 29.47 26.03 10.76
C LYS A 107 30.49 25.91 11.91
N ASN A 108 30.09 26.26 13.14
CA ASN A 108 30.97 26.33 14.31
C ASN A 108 30.93 25.06 15.18
N THR A 109 30.12 24.07 14.86
CA THR A 109 30.03 22.80 15.59
C THR A 109 29.93 21.65 14.61
N ASN A 110 30.47 20.48 14.93
CA ASN A 110 30.39 19.32 14.06
C ASN A 110 28.93 18.96 13.73
N SER A 111 28.70 18.52 12.51
CA SER A 111 27.40 18.09 12.01
C SER A 111 27.10 16.65 12.41
N ARG A 112 26.11 16.46 13.28
CA ARG A 112 25.66 15.14 13.75
C ARG A 112 24.14 15.11 13.91
N LEU A 113 23.50 14.13 13.30
CA LEU A 113 22.05 13.91 13.37
C LEU A 113 21.77 12.42 13.48
N VAL A 114 20.75 12.08 14.27
CA VAL A 114 20.19 10.73 14.34
C VAL A 114 18.70 10.81 14.10
N THR A 115 18.20 9.91 13.26
CA THR A 115 16.77 9.66 13.10
C THR A 115 16.47 8.29 13.71
N ASP A 116 15.66 8.27 14.76
CA ASP A 116 15.15 7.04 15.36
C ASP A 116 13.73 6.78 14.82
N VAL A 117 13.50 5.59 14.28
CA VAL A 117 12.16 5.09 14.01
C VAL A 117 11.85 3.96 14.99
N SER A 118 10.68 4.00 15.62
CA SER A 118 10.24 2.97 16.55
C SER A 118 8.75 2.68 16.43
N ASN A 119 8.31 1.55 16.99
CA ASN A 119 6.91 1.13 17.04
C ASN A 119 6.22 1.11 15.66
N LEU A 120 6.93 0.65 14.62
CA LEU A 120 6.35 0.45 13.30
C LEU A 120 5.28 -0.65 13.36
N SER A 121 4.06 -0.28 13.00
CA SER A 121 2.90 -1.15 12.96
C SER A 121 2.10 -0.92 11.68
N LYS A 122 1.04 -1.69 11.48
CA LYS A 122 0.09 -1.47 10.39
C LYS A 122 -0.61 -0.10 10.44
N SER A 123 -0.66 0.56 11.59
CA SER A 123 -1.37 1.83 11.79
C SER A 123 -0.45 3.05 11.72
N GLY A 124 0.86 2.88 11.86
CA GLY A 124 1.80 3.99 11.94
C GLY A 124 3.11 3.65 12.61
N PHE A 125 3.91 4.68 12.88
CA PHE A 125 5.22 4.57 13.54
C PHE A 125 5.62 5.87 14.24
N ASN A 126 6.53 5.80 15.20
CA ASN A 126 7.18 6.97 15.80
C ASN A 126 8.42 7.35 15.01
N LEU A 127 8.60 8.64 14.74
CA LEU A 127 9.81 9.21 14.14
C LEU A 127 10.35 10.30 15.07
N LYS A 128 11.63 10.18 15.46
CA LYS A 128 12.34 11.15 16.29
C LYS A 128 13.63 11.59 15.60
N ILE A 129 13.84 12.90 15.53
CA ILE A 129 15.06 13.53 15.03
C ILE A 129 15.78 14.15 16.21
N LYS A 130 17.06 13.83 16.41
CA LYS A 130 17.90 14.36 17.49
C LYS A 130 19.32 14.67 17.02
N THR A 131 20.00 15.55 17.74
CA THR A 131 21.45 15.78 17.62
C THR A 131 22.14 15.35 18.91
N PHE A 132 23.47 15.25 18.90
CA PHE A 132 24.26 14.84 20.06
C PHE A 132 25.64 15.49 20.04
N ALA A 133 26.39 15.35 21.14
CA ALA A 133 27.75 15.87 21.30
C ALA A 133 27.89 17.37 20.94
N GLY A 134 26.95 18.19 21.43
CA GLY A 134 27.00 19.66 21.31
C GLY A 134 26.67 20.23 19.93
N THR A 135 26.25 19.41 18.96
CA THR A 135 25.84 19.87 17.63
C THR A 135 24.66 20.84 17.72
N LYS A 136 24.80 22.02 17.11
CA LYS A 136 23.74 23.01 16.96
C LYS A 136 23.08 22.87 15.59
N MET A 137 21.74 22.86 15.56
CA MET A 137 20.93 22.62 14.36
C MET A 137 19.68 23.51 14.37
N TRP A 138 19.37 24.10 13.21
CA TRP A 138 18.24 25.01 12.96
C TRP A 138 17.15 24.34 12.15
N GLY A 139 17.47 23.23 11.48
CA GLY A 139 16.44 22.39 10.92
C GLY A 139 16.92 21.06 10.40
N ALA A 140 15.97 20.14 10.39
CA ALA A 140 16.11 18.85 9.76
C ALA A 140 14.73 18.37 9.30
N ARG A 141 14.70 17.73 8.13
CA ARG A 141 13.51 17.03 7.63
C ARG A 141 13.89 15.65 7.15
N ILE A 142 13.03 14.68 7.44
CA ILE A 142 13.13 13.29 7.03
C ILE A 142 11.97 13.01 6.09
N SER A 143 12.28 12.53 4.89
CA SER A 143 11.30 11.94 3.98
C SER A 143 11.15 10.46 4.31
N TRP A 144 9.93 9.93 4.22
CA TRP A 144 9.63 8.53 4.47
C TRP A 144 8.67 7.96 3.43
N MET A 145 8.78 6.65 3.19
CA MET A 145 7.88 5.88 2.35
C MET A 145 7.66 4.51 2.97
N ALA A 146 6.39 4.13 3.10
CA ALA A 146 5.95 2.83 3.58
C ALA A 146 5.18 2.11 2.48
N CYS A 147 5.56 0.88 2.16
CA CYS A 147 4.88 0.05 1.16
C CYS A 147 4.39 -1.25 1.80
N PRO A 148 3.22 -1.78 1.39
CA PRO A 148 2.84 -3.12 1.79
C PRO A 148 3.90 -4.10 1.28
N LYS A 149 4.19 -5.14 2.05
CA LYS A 149 5.04 -6.22 1.58
C LYS A 149 4.30 -6.92 0.44
N SER A 150 4.87 -6.94 -0.76
CA SER A 150 4.43 -7.89 -1.77
C SER A 150 4.64 -9.29 -1.19
N PHE A 151 3.61 -10.12 -1.20
CA PHE A 151 3.74 -11.52 -0.82
C PHE A 151 4.77 -12.15 -1.78
N GLU A 152 5.97 -12.45 -1.29
CA GLU A 152 6.81 -13.48 -1.90
C GLU A 152 6.08 -14.81 -1.63
N ASN A 153 5.65 -15.47 -2.70
CA ASN A 153 5.15 -16.84 -2.68
C ASN A 153 6.32 -17.82 -2.74
#